data_AF-A0A662VWU8-F1
#
_entry.id   AF-A0A662VWU8-F1
#
_cell.length_a   1.000
_cell.length_b   1.000
_cell.length_c   1.000
_cell.angle_alpha   90.00
_cell.angle_beta   90.00
_cell.angle_gamma   90.00
#
_symmetry.space_group_name_H-M   'P 1'
#
loop_
_entity.id
_entity.type
_entity.pdbx_description
1 polymer ?
#
loop_
_entity_poly.entity_id
_entity_poly.type
_entity_poly.pdbx_seq_one_letter_code
_entity_poly.pdbx_strand_id
1 'polypeptide(L)'
;MYGFLELEEDVIKNGFCTYCGACSSFCKNIVLNETPRMVGSCVLTHENVISCGKKGLCYDICPVTPLDERIVEMKFLDGKKDDLIGKYLEVTAGRSHIEGQDGGMVSSILQKGLEMGYECAIVAMKKDGFDAVPSIAKSYQDILEAKGTKYVSVPMMSKLKEAVKSGFRKIMIVATHAV
;
A
#
# COMPACT_ATOMS: atom_id res chain seq x y z
N MET A 1 -14.41 12.42 17.99
CA MET A 1 -13.54 13.24 17.13
C MET A 1 -13.34 12.38 15.88
N TYR A 2 -12.57 12.75 14.86
CA TYR A 2 -12.02 11.72 13.98
C TYR A 2 -10.60 12.13 13.60
N GLY A 3 -9.75 11.16 13.30
CA GLY A 3 -8.33 11.37 13.10
C GLY A 3 -7.54 10.19 13.63
N PHE A 4 -6.39 10.46 14.21
CA PHE A 4 -5.53 9.41 14.72
C PHE A 4 -6.05 8.79 16.02
N LEU A 5 -6.74 9.56 16.88
CA LEU A 5 -7.27 9.05 18.15
C LEU A 5 -8.27 7.90 17.92
N GLU A 6 -9.23 8.10 17.01
CA GLU A 6 -10.18 7.05 16.66
C GLU A 6 -9.52 5.89 15.92
N LEU A 7 -8.51 6.15 15.07
CA LEU A 7 -7.73 5.07 14.45
C LEU A 7 -7.01 4.24 15.52
N GLU A 8 -6.50 4.90 16.56
CA GLU A 8 -5.80 4.26 17.66
C GLU A 8 -6.74 3.38 18.49
N GLU A 9 -7.91 3.89 18.87
CA GLU A 9 -8.91 3.14 19.63
C GLU A 9 -9.55 2.00 18.82
N ASP A 10 -9.96 2.25 17.58
CA ASP A 10 -10.74 1.28 16.79
C ASP A 10 -9.85 0.19 16.18
N VAL A 11 -8.62 0.53 15.75
CA VAL A 11 -7.79 -0.36 14.93
C VAL A 11 -6.50 -0.77 15.64
N ILE A 12 -5.73 0.20 16.15
CA ILE A 12 -4.36 -0.08 16.63
C ILE A 12 -4.40 -0.82 17.97
N LYS A 13 -5.15 -0.33 18.96
CA LYS A 13 -5.25 -0.93 20.29
C LYS A 13 -5.92 -2.31 20.28
N ASN A 14 -6.81 -2.54 19.31
CA ASN A 14 -7.48 -3.83 19.11
C ASN A 14 -6.62 -4.84 18.33
N GLY A 15 -5.42 -4.46 17.88
CA GLY A 15 -4.51 -5.37 17.17
C GLY A 15 -4.92 -5.66 15.71
N PHE A 16 -5.83 -4.88 15.13
CA PHE A 16 -6.27 -5.07 13.75
C PHE A 16 -5.35 -4.41 12.71
N CYS A 17 -4.38 -3.60 13.14
CA CYS A 17 -3.49 -2.89 12.22
C CYS A 17 -2.63 -3.86 11.38
N THR A 18 -2.79 -3.80 10.05
CA THR A 18 -2.00 -4.61 9.09
C THR A 18 -0.64 -3.99 8.73
N TYR A 19 -0.26 -2.89 9.37
CA TYR A 19 1.02 -2.20 9.18
C TYR A 19 1.31 -1.77 7.72
N CYS A 20 0.29 -1.45 6.93
CA CYS A 20 0.45 -1.07 5.52
C CYS A 20 1.16 0.30 5.30
N GLY A 21 1.20 1.16 6.32
CA GLY A 21 1.86 2.47 6.27
C GLY A 21 1.10 3.58 5.55
N ALA A 22 -0.18 3.38 5.20
CA ALA A 22 -0.96 4.41 4.50
C ALA A 22 -1.12 5.68 5.36
N CYS A 23 -1.41 5.51 6.66
CA CYS A 23 -1.61 6.61 7.61
C CYS A 23 -0.38 7.51 7.79
N SER A 24 0.84 6.95 7.77
CA SER A 24 2.09 7.70 7.89
C SER A 24 2.55 8.32 6.57
N SER A 25 2.10 7.79 5.43
CA SER A 25 2.51 8.26 4.11
C SER A 25 2.29 9.76 3.97
N PHE A 26 1.11 10.27 4.34
CA PHE A 26 0.76 11.68 4.18
C PHE A 26 0.86 12.54 5.44
N CYS A 27 0.79 11.94 6.64
CA CYS A 27 0.86 12.65 7.91
C CYS A 27 2.27 12.60 8.53
N LYS A 28 2.95 13.75 8.59
CA LYS A 28 4.31 13.86 9.19
C LYS A 28 4.35 13.59 10.71
N ASN A 29 3.20 13.65 11.38
CA ASN A 29 3.09 13.45 12.83
C ASN A 29 2.84 11.99 13.21
N ILE A 30 2.77 11.08 12.22
CA ILE A 30 2.63 9.63 12.44
C ILE A 30 3.94 8.98 12.02
N VAL A 31 4.59 8.29 12.96
CA VAL A 31 5.78 7.47 12.71
C VAL A 31 5.41 5.99 12.75
N LEU A 32 6.12 5.18 11.97
CA LEU A 32 5.96 3.73 11.97
C LEU A 32 7.10 3.10 12.79
N ASN A 33 6.73 2.39 13.86
CA ASN A 33 7.62 1.53 14.64
C ASN A 33 7.09 0.09 14.56
N GLU A 34 6.77 -0.57 15.66
CA GLU A 34 6.01 -1.84 15.63
C GLU A 34 4.56 -1.61 15.19
N THR A 35 4.01 -0.45 15.55
CA THR A 35 2.70 0.05 15.13
C THR A 35 2.80 1.54 14.82
N PRO A 36 1.82 2.11 14.08
CA PRO A 36 1.75 3.55 13.88
C PRO A 36 1.61 4.28 15.23
N ARG A 37 2.41 5.32 15.46
CA ARG A 37 2.34 6.16 16.66
C ARG A 37 2.35 7.64 16.30
N MET A 38 1.60 8.43 17.06
CA MET A 38 1.57 9.87 16.93
C MET A 38 2.70 10.50 17.77
N VAL A 39 3.56 11.31 17.14
CA VAL A 39 4.71 11.99 17.79
C VAL A 39 4.55 13.51 17.92
N GLY A 40 3.44 14.05 17.45
CA GLY A 40 3.08 15.46 17.57
C GLY A 40 1.57 15.61 17.66
N SER A 41 1.06 16.83 17.69
CA SER A 41 -0.40 17.06 17.72
C SER A 41 -1.04 16.67 16.39
N CYS A 42 -2.24 16.08 16.45
CA CYS A 42 -3.05 15.88 15.26
C CYS A 42 -3.45 17.26 14.69
N VAL A 43 -3.40 17.45 13.37
CA VAL A 43 -3.79 18.75 12.79
C VAL A 43 -5.23 19.13 13.13
N LEU A 44 -6.11 18.13 13.28
CA LEU A 44 -7.51 18.33 13.64
C LEU A 44 -7.72 18.81 15.08
N THR A 45 -6.67 18.88 15.91
CA THR A 45 -6.74 19.46 17.27
C THR A 45 -6.34 20.94 17.30
N HIS A 46 -5.91 21.53 16.18
CA HIS A 46 -5.53 22.94 16.10
C HIS A 46 -6.71 23.84 15.68
N GLU A 47 -6.73 25.06 16.24
CA GLU A 47 -7.66 26.11 15.81
C GLU A 47 -7.42 26.46 14.33
N ASN A 48 -8.50 26.70 13.58
CA ASN A 48 -8.50 27.08 12.16
C ASN A 48 -8.07 25.99 11.14
N VAL A 49 -8.03 24.72 11.51
CA VAL A 49 -7.86 23.63 10.55
C VAL A 49 -9.20 23.30 9.88
N ILE A 50 -9.26 23.52 8.56
CA ILE A 50 -10.51 23.38 7.78
C ILE A 50 -10.88 21.91 7.56
N SER A 51 -9.93 21.05 7.18
CA SER A 51 -10.15 19.60 7.09
C SER A 51 -8.85 18.79 6.94
N CYS A 52 -8.91 17.51 7.25
CA CYS A 52 -7.90 16.50 6.95
C CYS A 52 -8.64 15.26 6.45
N GLY A 53 -9.22 15.29 5.25
CA GLY A 53 -10.18 14.26 4.83
C GLY A 53 -11.55 14.42 5.51
N LYS A 54 -12.39 13.38 5.44
CA LYS A 54 -13.74 13.36 6.02
C LYS A 54 -13.69 13.04 7.51
N LYS A 55 -12.96 11.99 7.88
CA LYS A 55 -12.77 11.53 9.27
C LYS A 55 -11.30 11.60 9.69
N GLY A 56 -10.47 12.41 9.06
CA GLY A 56 -9.03 12.28 9.21
C GLY A 56 -8.47 11.31 8.17
N LEU A 57 -7.54 11.80 7.35
CA LEU A 57 -6.98 11.03 6.24
C LEU A 57 -6.43 9.68 6.71
N CYS A 58 -5.82 9.60 7.90
CA CYS A 58 -5.31 8.35 8.47
C CYS A 58 -6.40 7.32 8.79
N TYR A 59 -7.59 7.76 9.18
CA TYR A 59 -8.76 6.90 9.41
C TYR A 59 -9.43 6.53 8.09
N ASP A 60 -9.61 7.51 7.19
CA ASP A 60 -10.30 7.36 5.91
C ASP A 60 -9.59 6.38 4.95
N ILE A 61 -8.26 6.26 5.02
CA ILE A 61 -7.46 5.37 4.15
C ILE A 61 -7.11 4.05 4.82
N CYS A 62 -7.54 3.83 6.06
CA CYS A 62 -7.27 2.57 6.74
C CYS A 62 -8.15 1.47 6.12
N PRO A 63 -7.59 0.34 5.67
CA PRO A 63 -8.40 -0.73 5.07
C PRO A 63 -9.30 -1.45 6.08
N VAL A 64 -9.02 -1.31 7.38
CA VAL A 64 -9.79 -1.95 8.46
C VAL A 64 -10.98 -1.11 8.89
N THR A 65 -10.96 0.20 8.63
CA THR A 65 -12.10 1.06 8.98
C THR A 65 -13.25 0.80 8.00
N PRO A 66 -14.52 1.03 8.41
CA PRO A 66 -15.66 0.68 7.58
C PRO A 66 -15.61 1.31 6.18
N LEU A 67 -15.48 0.46 5.17
CA LEU A 67 -15.52 0.79 3.75
C LEU A 67 -16.54 -0.13 3.07
N ASP A 68 -17.49 0.44 2.32
CA ASP A 68 -18.37 -0.38 1.50
C ASP A 68 -17.61 -0.84 0.25
N GLU A 69 -17.03 -2.03 0.32
CA GLU A 69 -16.27 -2.65 -0.77
C GLU A 69 -17.06 -2.68 -2.08
N ARG A 70 -18.39 -2.83 -2.03
CA ARG A 70 -19.24 -2.86 -3.22
C ARG A 70 -19.14 -1.54 -3.97
N ILE A 71 -19.03 -0.41 -3.28
CA ILE A 71 -18.88 0.90 -3.92
C ILE A 71 -17.53 0.99 -4.64
N VAL A 72 -16.47 0.47 -4.03
CA VAL A 72 -15.13 0.43 -4.64
C VAL A 72 -15.13 -0.50 -5.85
N GLU A 73 -15.67 -1.71 -5.71
CA GLU A 73 -15.82 -2.69 -6.78
C GLU A 73 -16.63 -2.15 -7.94
N MET A 74 -17.77 -1.49 -7.70
CA MET A 74 -18.60 -0.89 -8.76
C MET A 74 -17.91 0.27 -9.46
N LYS A 75 -17.04 1.00 -8.75
CA LYS A 75 -16.36 2.18 -9.30
C LYS A 75 -15.12 1.84 -10.11
N PHE A 76 -14.36 0.84 -9.68
CA PHE A 76 -13.03 0.57 -10.22
C PHE A 76 -12.88 -0.77 -10.93
N LEU A 77 -13.80 -1.72 -10.74
CA LEU A 77 -13.65 -3.09 -11.23
C LEU A 77 -14.81 -3.54 -12.13
N ASP A 78 -14.44 -4.06 -13.30
CA ASP A 78 -15.35 -4.76 -14.22
C ASP A 78 -15.16 -6.29 -14.13
N GLY A 79 -16.15 -7.02 -14.63
CA GLY A 79 -16.05 -8.48 -14.79
C GLY A 79 -17.11 -9.28 -14.03
N LYS A 80 -16.85 -10.59 -13.93
CA LYS A 80 -17.68 -11.56 -13.22
C LYS A 80 -17.37 -11.49 -11.73
N LYS A 81 -18.33 -11.83 -10.88
CA LYS A 81 -18.15 -11.96 -9.44
C LYS A 81 -18.22 -13.42 -9.04
N ASP A 82 -17.23 -13.86 -8.26
CA ASP A 82 -17.20 -15.14 -7.57
C ASP A 82 -17.12 -14.88 -6.06
N ASP A 83 -17.76 -15.75 -5.27
CA ASP A 83 -17.91 -15.57 -3.82
C ASP A 83 -16.60 -15.77 -3.05
N LEU A 84 -15.61 -16.47 -3.61
CA LEU A 84 -14.33 -16.78 -2.96
C LEU A 84 -13.20 -15.87 -3.42
N ILE A 85 -13.12 -15.56 -4.71
CA ILE A 85 -11.99 -14.81 -5.30
C ILE A 85 -12.35 -13.38 -5.72
N GLY A 86 -13.60 -12.96 -5.52
CA GLY A 86 -14.07 -11.61 -5.81
C GLY A 86 -14.34 -11.36 -7.30
N LYS A 87 -14.21 -10.10 -7.73
CA LYS A 87 -14.41 -9.70 -9.13
C LYS A 87 -13.18 -9.97 -10.01
N TYR A 88 -13.40 -10.59 -11.17
CA TYR A 88 -12.35 -10.86 -12.14
C TYR A 88 -12.86 -10.84 -13.60
N LEU A 89 -11.95 -10.59 -14.54
CA LEU A 89 -12.20 -10.73 -15.98
C LEU A 89 -11.88 -12.14 -16.48
N GLU A 90 -10.69 -12.63 -16.12
CA GLU A 90 -10.16 -13.93 -16.53
C GLU A 90 -9.20 -14.45 -15.44
N VAL A 91 -9.12 -15.77 -15.30
CA VAL A 91 -8.16 -16.45 -14.43
C VAL A 91 -7.31 -17.38 -15.30
N THR A 92 -6.00 -17.18 -15.29
CA THR A 92 -5.05 -17.96 -16.08
C THR A 92 -3.80 -18.30 -15.29
N ALA A 93 -3.14 -19.40 -15.66
CA ALA A 93 -1.85 -19.79 -15.11
C ALA A 93 -0.73 -19.26 -16.02
N GLY A 94 0.21 -18.53 -15.44
CA GLY A 94 1.33 -17.94 -16.17
C GLY A 94 2.67 -18.28 -15.57
N ARG A 95 3.68 -18.46 -16.42
CA ARG A 95 5.09 -18.50 -16.04
C ARG A 95 5.88 -17.60 -16.99
N SER A 96 6.73 -16.77 -16.40
CA SER A 96 7.66 -15.90 -17.11
C SER A 96 9.04 -16.55 -17.26
N HIS A 97 9.85 -15.95 -18.13
CA HIS A 97 11.29 -16.18 -18.22
C HIS A 97 12.07 -15.56 -17.04
N ILE A 98 11.49 -14.60 -16.31
CA ILE A 98 12.11 -14.06 -15.11
C ILE A 98 11.94 -15.07 -13.98
N GLU A 99 13.04 -15.55 -13.40
CA GLU A 99 12.99 -16.35 -12.17
C GLU A 99 12.48 -15.50 -10.99
N GLY A 100 11.43 -15.96 -10.33
CA GLY A 100 10.86 -15.35 -9.12
C GLY A 100 10.56 -16.39 -8.04
N GLN A 101 9.74 -16.04 -7.04
CA GLN A 101 9.31 -16.99 -6.00
C GLN A 101 8.56 -18.18 -6.63
N ASP A 102 7.60 -17.86 -7.50
CA ASP A 102 6.77 -18.81 -8.23
C ASP A 102 7.06 -18.70 -9.74
N GLY A 103 6.05 -18.40 -10.56
CA GLY A 103 6.21 -18.21 -12.00
C GLY A 103 6.85 -16.89 -12.43
N GLY A 104 7.34 -16.04 -11.52
CA GLY A 104 7.96 -14.75 -11.85
C GLY A 104 7.03 -13.71 -12.49
N MET A 105 5.72 -13.93 -12.43
CA MET A 105 4.72 -13.12 -13.15
C MET A 105 4.68 -11.66 -12.68
N VAL A 106 4.77 -11.41 -11.36
CA VAL A 106 4.76 -10.04 -10.81
C VAL A 106 5.91 -9.22 -11.38
N SER A 107 7.13 -9.76 -11.39
CA SER A 107 8.31 -9.07 -11.93
C SER A 107 8.14 -8.75 -13.42
N SER A 108 7.57 -9.66 -14.21
CA SER A 108 7.32 -9.39 -15.63
C SER A 108 6.20 -8.39 -15.89
N ILE A 109 5.15 -8.39 -15.08
CA ILE A 109 4.10 -7.37 -15.14
C ILE A 109 4.71 -6.00 -14.85
N LEU A 110 5.56 -5.88 -13.83
CA LEU A 110 6.25 -4.62 -13.51
C LEU A 110 7.19 -4.18 -14.64
N GLN A 111 8.01 -5.09 -15.18
CA GLN A 111 8.88 -4.79 -16.31
C GLN A 111 8.05 -4.25 -17.48
N LYS A 112 6.97 -4.95 -17.83
CA LYS A 112 6.11 -4.55 -18.93
C LYS A 112 5.42 -3.22 -18.67
N GLY A 113 5.02 -2.96 -17.43
CA GLY A 113 4.47 -1.67 -17.01
C GLY A 113 5.44 -0.52 -17.26
N LEU A 114 6.72 -0.66 -16.90
CA LEU A 114 7.73 0.36 -17.18
C LEU A 114 7.86 0.63 -18.69
N GLU A 115 7.88 -0.42 -19.53
CA GLU A 115 7.89 -0.27 -20.99
C GLU A 115 6.65 0.44 -21.54
N MET A 116 5.49 0.25 -20.88
CA MET A 116 4.22 0.89 -21.24
C MET A 116 4.08 2.31 -20.68
N GLY A 117 5.13 2.84 -20.05
CA GLY A 117 5.17 4.21 -19.54
C GLY A 117 4.58 4.39 -18.15
N TYR A 118 4.50 3.32 -17.34
CA TYR A 118 4.47 3.49 -15.88
C TYR A 118 5.85 3.98 -15.42
N GLU A 119 5.86 4.87 -14.44
CA GLU A 119 7.08 5.64 -14.12
C GLU A 119 7.86 5.01 -12.97
N CYS A 120 7.19 4.27 -12.09
CA CYS A 120 7.84 3.53 -11.02
C CYS A 120 6.92 2.44 -10.44
N ALA A 121 7.51 1.57 -9.62
CA ALA A 121 6.82 0.60 -8.80
C ALA A 121 7.23 0.74 -7.33
N ILE A 122 6.28 0.63 -6.41
CA ILE A 122 6.56 0.45 -4.99
C ILE A 122 6.65 -1.05 -4.71
N VAL A 123 7.83 -1.51 -4.28
CA VAL A 123 8.17 -2.93 -4.11
C VAL A 123 8.85 -3.18 -2.76
N ALA A 124 8.78 -4.41 -2.27
CA ALA A 124 9.47 -4.82 -1.05
C ALA A 124 10.91 -5.21 -1.38
N MET A 125 11.87 -4.41 -0.91
CA MET A 125 13.29 -4.66 -1.10
C MET A 125 13.86 -5.36 0.13
N LYS A 126 14.61 -6.45 -0.11
CA LYS A 126 15.30 -7.17 0.97
C LYS A 126 16.38 -6.27 1.58
N LYS A 127 16.47 -6.30 2.90
CA LYS A 127 17.55 -5.68 3.69
C LYS A 127 18.38 -6.80 4.35
N ASP A 128 19.12 -6.48 5.40
CA ASP A 128 19.96 -7.42 6.14
C ASP A 128 19.14 -8.60 6.67
N GLY A 129 19.69 -9.81 6.54
CA GLY A 129 19.04 -11.03 7.02
C GLY A 129 17.74 -11.34 6.29
N PHE A 130 16.61 -11.35 7.00
CA PHE A 130 15.26 -11.60 6.49
C PHE A 130 14.37 -10.33 6.47
N ASP A 131 14.94 -9.19 6.82
CA ASP A 131 14.21 -7.92 6.89
C ASP A 131 13.95 -7.34 5.49
N ALA A 132 12.94 -6.46 5.38
CA ALA A 132 12.57 -5.83 4.13
C ALA A 132 11.97 -4.44 4.34
N VAL A 133 12.22 -3.56 3.37
CA VAL A 133 11.75 -2.17 3.38
C VAL A 133 11.03 -1.82 2.08
N PRO A 134 10.05 -0.91 2.10
CA PRO A 134 9.43 -0.45 0.88
C PRO A 134 10.41 0.43 0.10
N SER A 135 10.55 0.17 -1.20
CA SER A 135 11.43 0.90 -2.11
C SER A 135 10.69 1.32 -3.38
N ILE A 136 11.15 2.40 -4.00
CA ILE A 136 10.65 2.89 -5.29
C ILE A 136 11.58 2.37 -6.38
N ALA A 137 11.15 1.33 -7.08
CA ALA A 137 11.81 0.78 -8.24
C ALA A 137 11.47 1.59 -9.50
N LYS A 138 12.48 1.98 -10.26
CA LYS A 138 12.37 2.77 -11.51
C LYS A 138 12.98 2.06 -12.70
N SER A 139 13.70 0.97 -12.48
CA SER A 139 14.40 0.22 -13.51
C SER A 139 14.06 -1.28 -13.46
N TYR A 140 14.36 -1.97 -14.55
CA TYR A 140 14.32 -3.44 -14.59
C TYR A 140 15.22 -4.08 -13.52
N GLN A 141 16.40 -3.49 -13.28
CA GLN A 141 17.34 -3.98 -12.28
C GLN A 141 16.75 -3.87 -10.86
N ASP A 142 16.09 -2.75 -10.54
CA ASP A 142 15.42 -2.56 -9.25
C ASP A 142 14.31 -3.60 -9.04
N ILE A 143 13.57 -3.96 -10.11
CA ILE A 143 12.53 -4.98 -10.08
C ILE A 143 13.13 -6.38 -9.82
N LEU A 144 14.27 -6.69 -10.45
CA LEU A 144 14.96 -7.97 -10.23
C LEU A 144 15.48 -8.07 -8.80
N GLU A 145 16.03 -7.01 -8.23
CA GLU A 145 16.50 -7.00 -6.84
C GLU A 145 15.35 -7.18 -5.84
N ALA A 146 14.17 -6.66 -6.18
CA ALA A 146 12.97 -6.80 -5.37
C ALA A 146 12.24 -8.15 -5.54
N LYS A 147 12.70 -9.07 -6.41
CA LYS A 147 12.02 -10.35 -6.67
C LYS A 147 12.03 -11.28 -5.45
N GLY A 148 11.09 -12.22 -5.41
CA GLY A 148 10.95 -13.18 -4.32
C GLY A 148 10.18 -12.64 -3.12
N THR A 149 9.55 -13.54 -2.36
CA THR A 149 8.69 -13.19 -1.23
C THR A 149 9.51 -12.80 0.00
N LYS A 150 9.08 -11.73 0.69
CA LYS A 150 9.64 -11.30 1.97
C LYS A 150 8.59 -11.57 3.03
N TYR A 151 8.82 -12.57 3.88
CA TYR A 151 7.89 -13.00 4.92
C TYR A 151 8.00 -12.13 6.19
N VAL A 152 7.91 -10.82 5.99
CA VAL A 152 7.90 -9.79 7.04
C VAL A 152 6.91 -8.69 6.66
N SER A 153 6.35 -8.01 7.65
CA SER A 153 5.42 -6.89 7.40
C SER A 153 6.18 -5.68 6.85
N VAL A 154 5.87 -5.28 5.61
CA VAL A 154 6.49 -4.12 4.96
C VAL A 154 5.44 -3.03 4.76
N PRO A 155 5.66 -1.80 5.24
CA PRO A 155 4.69 -0.71 5.13
C PRO A 155 4.69 -0.10 3.72
N MET A 156 4.22 -0.86 2.72
CA MET A 156 4.29 -0.54 1.30
C MET A 156 3.78 0.88 0.98
N MET A 157 2.69 1.30 1.59
CA MET A 157 2.08 2.60 1.29
C MET A 157 2.87 3.80 1.83
N SER A 158 3.84 3.59 2.73
CA SER A 158 4.65 4.68 3.31
C SER A 158 5.49 5.44 2.26
N LYS A 159 5.83 4.80 1.13
CA LYS A 159 6.56 5.42 0.02
C LYS A 159 5.69 6.17 -0.99
N LEU A 160 4.36 6.10 -0.88
CA LEU A 160 3.48 6.70 -1.87
C LEU A 160 3.62 8.23 -1.95
N LYS A 161 3.69 8.94 -0.82
CA LYS A 161 3.94 10.39 -0.82
C LYS A 161 5.27 10.75 -1.46
N GLU A 162 6.32 9.98 -1.16
CA GLU A 162 7.64 10.19 -1.73
C GLU A 162 7.59 10.08 -3.26
N ALA A 163 6.97 9.01 -3.77
CA ALA A 163 6.80 8.81 -5.21
C ALA A 163 6.02 9.96 -5.87
N VAL A 164 4.89 10.38 -5.30
CA VAL A 164 4.07 11.47 -5.83
C VAL A 164 4.82 12.81 -5.81
N LYS A 165 5.59 13.08 -4.75
CA LYS A 165 6.42 14.30 -4.61
C LYS A 165 7.61 14.31 -5.56
N SER A 166 8.14 13.14 -5.93
CA SER A 166 9.14 13.01 -6.98
C SER A 166 8.59 13.23 -8.39
N GLY A 167 7.29 13.54 -8.53
CA GLY A 167 6.67 13.88 -9.82
C GLY A 167 5.96 12.70 -10.49
N PHE A 168 6.08 11.48 -9.96
CA PHE A 168 5.43 10.32 -10.54
C PHE A 168 3.90 10.41 -10.42
N ARG A 169 3.21 9.92 -11.45
CA ARG A 169 1.76 9.89 -11.64
C ARG A 169 1.25 8.51 -12.01
N LYS A 170 2.02 7.72 -12.74
CA LYS A 170 1.72 6.32 -13.10
C LYS A 170 2.55 5.37 -12.25
N ILE A 171 2.04 5.09 -11.05
CA ILE A 171 2.76 4.33 -10.00
C ILE A 171 2.13 2.94 -9.88
N MET A 172 2.94 1.90 -10.02
CA MET A 172 2.56 0.52 -9.70
C MET A 172 2.83 0.23 -8.23
N ILE A 173 2.03 -0.63 -7.59
CA ILE A 173 2.21 -1.01 -6.18
C ILE A 173 2.08 -2.52 -6.08
N VAL A 174 3.07 -3.17 -5.47
CA VAL A 174 3.03 -4.60 -5.12
C VAL A 174 2.85 -4.71 -3.61
N ALA A 175 1.75 -5.32 -3.18
CA ALA A 175 1.44 -5.51 -1.77
C ALA A 175 0.60 -6.77 -1.57
N THR A 176 0.51 -7.23 -0.34
CA THR A 176 -0.47 -8.25 0.07
C THR A 176 -1.81 -7.60 0.36
N HIS A 177 -2.86 -8.42 0.38
CA HIS A 177 -4.17 -7.97 0.85
C HIS A 177 -4.06 -7.48 2.30
N ALA A 178 -4.79 -6.42 2.62
CA ALA A 178 -4.98 -5.95 3.98
C ALA A 178 -6.44 -6.25 4.32
N VAL A 179 -6.64 -7.14 5.31
CA VAL A 179 -7.92 -7.72 5.77
C VAL A 179 -8.64 -8.57 4.73
#